data_AF-A0A947N810-F1
#
_entry.id   AF-A0A947N810-F1
#
_cell.length_a   1.000
_cell.length_b   1.000
_cell.length_c   1.000
_cell.angle_alpha   90.00
_cell.angle_beta   90.00
_cell.angle_gamma   90.00
#
_symmetry.space_group_name_H-M   'P 1'
#
loop_
_entity.id
_entity.type
_entity.pdbx_description
1 polymer ?
#
loop_
_entity_poly.entity_id
_entity_poly.type
_entity_poly.pdbx_seq_one_letter_code
_entity_poly.pdbx_strand_id
1 'polypeptide(L)'
;RAAVDAGIPAVTLEAGEPLRLQLKEVIQSVNGIKAVMYHMEMIGQKPNRAPKQNVFYKSTWLRADQSGVFLTEAKLGQIVKKGDILGTVTDPITNRSSVIRSNVDGQIIGLALNQMVMPGFAAYHVGIAADEKKVAADKVADSIVAEALEPVAENMKEVAREAAQTAAKTSNDPAKVSAAARKAVQDATRNASQLVDQPKSDKDKDSSPNEIDKVIDPESISSPRPNDELEEHPE
;
A
#
# COMPACT_ATOMS: atom_id res chain seq x y z
N ARG A 1 2.43 -7.85 -5.78
CA ARG A 1 2.65 -8.26 -4.38
C ARG A 1 2.79 -9.77 -4.21
N ALA A 2 2.72 -10.56 -5.29
CA ALA A 2 2.77 -12.02 -5.30
C ALA A 2 3.66 -12.70 -4.23
N ALA A 3 4.94 -12.31 -4.09
CA ALA A 3 5.82 -12.89 -3.07
C ALA A 3 5.31 -12.67 -1.62
N VAL A 4 4.93 -11.43 -1.30
CA VAL A 4 4.38 -11.07 0.01
C VAL A 4 3.05 -11.76 0.25
N ASP A 5 2.19 -11.84 -0.78
CA ASP A 5 0.89 -12.51 -0.70
C ASP A 5 1.05 -14.03 -0.47
N ALA A 6 2.17 -14.61 -0.92
CA ALA A 6 2.57 -15.99 -0.66
C ALA A 6 3.28 -16.18 0.71
N GLY A 7 3.35 -15.14 1.55
CA GLY A 7 4.01 -15.21 2.86
C GLY A 7 5.53 -15.14 2.80
N ILE A 8 6.12 -14.82 1.65
CA ILE A 8 7.57 -14.70 1.47
C ILE A 8 7.98 -13.24 1.75
N PRO A 9 8.83 -12.97 2.76
CA PRO A 9 9.34 -11.63 3.01
C PRO A 9 10.10 -11.11 1.78
N ALA A 10 9.73 -9.92 1.32
CA ALA A 10 10.35 -9.26 0.18
C ALA A 10 10.80 -7.86 0.56
N VAL A 11 11.99 -7.47 0.09
CA VAL A 11 12.57 -6.15 0.30
C VAL A 11 12.87 -5.53 -1.06
N THR A 12 12.52 -4.27 -1.24
CA THR A 12 12.93 -3.46 -2.39
C THR A 12 13.97 -2.46 -1.93
N LEU A 13 15.08 -2.39 -2.66
CA LEU A 13 16.13 -1.40 -2.45
C LEU A 13 16.02 -0.32 -3.52
N GLU A 14 15.87 0.92 -3.08
CA GLU A 14 15.98 2.11 -3.92
C GLU A 14 17.28 2.83 -3.56
N ALA A 15 18.15 3.07 -4.54
CA ALA A 15 19.45 3.70 -4.32
C ALA A 15 19.87 4.56 -5.51
N GLY A 16 20.22 5.82 -5.22
CA GLY A 16 20.74 6.75 -6.20
C GLY A 16 19.68 7.41 -7.10
N GLU A 17 20.17 8.14 -8.09
CA GLU A 17 19.38 8.87 -9.08
C GLU A 17 19.16 8.01 -10.32
N PRO A 18 18.03 8.22 -11.05
CA PRO A 18 17.78 7.51 -12.29
C PRO A 18 18.89 7.80 -13.32
N LEU A 19 19.18 6.79 -14.15
CA LEU A 19 20.08 6.88 -15.32
C LEU A 19 21.54 7.26 -15.00
N ARG A 20 21.98 7.10 -13.74
CA ARG A 20 23.36 7.40 -13.32
C ARG A 20 23.94 6.27 -12.49
N LEU A 21 25.17 5.90 -12.80
CA LEU A 21 25.94 5.00 -11.94
C LEU A 21 26.64 5.81 -10.85
N GLN A 22 26.36 5.47 -9.59
CA GLN A 22 26.89 6.19 -8.45
C GLN A 22 27.56 5.18 -7.50
N LEU A 23 28.90 5.21 -7.46
CA LEU A 23 29.69 4.15 -6.82
C LEU A 23 29.45 4.08 -5.30
N LYS A 24 29.17 5.21 -4.65
CA LYS A 24 28.88 5.25 -3.21
C LYS A 24 27.63 4.42 -2.87
N GLU A 25 26.60 4.58 -3.68
CA GLU A 25 25.28 3.99 -3.57
C GLU A 25 25.38 2.49 -3.85
N VAL A 26 26.20 2.08 -4.82
CA VAL A 26 26.53 0.66 -5.08
C VAL A 26 27.22 0.03 -3.88
N ILE A 27 28.27 0.67 -3.34
CA ILE A 27 29.00 0.15 -2.17
C ILE A 27 28.07 0.02 -0.97
N GLN A 28 27.24 1.04 -0.71
CA GLN A 28 26.27 1.02 0.38
C GLN A 28 25.22 -0.09 0.19
N SER A 29 24.72 -0.28 -1.03
CA SER A 29 23.77 -1.34 -1.39
C SER A 29 24.35 -2.73 -1.16
N VAL A 30 25.59 -2.98 -1.61
CA VAL A 30 26.28 -4.26 -1.40
C VAL A 30 26.47 -4.54 0.09
N ASN A 31 26.84 -3.52 0.88
CA ASN A 31 26.97 -3.67 2.33
C ASN A 31 25.62 -4.01 2.99
N GLY A 32 24.53 -3.39 2.54
CA GLY A 32 23.17 -3.67 3.02
C GLY A 32 22.74 -5.11 2.74
N ILE A 33 22.93 -5.60 1.52
CA ILE A 33 22.62 -6.98 1.14
C ILE A 33 23.46 -7.96 1.97
N LYS A 34 24.76 -7.72 2.11
CA LYS A 34 25.63 -8.55 2.97
C LYS A 34 25.16 -8.54 4.43
N ALA A 35 24.64 -7.42 4.94
CA ALA A 35 24.09 -7.35 6.30
C ALA A 35 22.87 -8.24 6.48
N VAL A 36 21.97 -8.28 5.50
CA VAL A 36 20.83 -9.18 5.49
C VAL A 36 21.29 -10.64 5.42
N MET A 37 22.18 -10.98 4.47
CA MET A 37 22.70 -12.33 4.31
C MET A 37 23.43 -12.84 5.56
N TYR A 38 24.20 -11.97 6.22
CA TYR A 38 24.89 -12.30 7.47
C TYR A 38 23.89 -12.53 8.61
N HIS A 39 22.84 -11.70 8.72
CA HIS A 39 21.79 -11.89 9.71
C HIS A 39 20.99 -13.17 9.49
N MET A 40 20.83 -13.59 8.24
CA MET A 40 20.20 -14.85 7.85
C MET A 40 21.17 -16.05 7.84
N GLU A 41 22.38 -15.89 8.39
CA GLU A 41 23.39 -16.95 8.51
C GLU A 41 23.85 -17.57 7.17
N MET A 42 23.63 -16.87 6.06
CA MET A 42 24.01 -17.33 4.72
C MET A 42 25.51 -17.13 4.44
N ILE A 43 26.16 -16.21 5.16
CA ILE A 43 27.60 -15.91 5.02
C ILE A 43 28.27 -15.77 6.38
N GLY A 44 29.53 -16.21 6.49
CA GLY A 44 30.31 -16.09 7.72
C GLY A 44 31.01 -14.73 7.92
N GLN A 45 31.16 -13.93 6.86
CA GLN A 45 31.84 -12.65 6.94
C GLN A 45 30.89 -11.56 7.45
N LYS A 46 31.22 -10.97 8.61
CA LYS A 46 30.47 -9.85 9.16
C LYS A 46 30.68 -8.57 8.33
N PRO A 47 29.60 -7.89 7.88
CA PRO A 47 29.71 -6.65 7.14
C PRO A 47 30.00 -5.46 8.04
N ASN A 48 30.40 -4.35 7.41
CA ASN A 48 30.63 -3.08 8.09
C ASN A 48 29.34 -2.59 8.76
N ARG A 49 29.48 -2.03 9.97
CA ARG A 49 28.35 -1.49 10.73
C ARG A 49 27.76 -0.28 10.00
N ALA A 50 26.50 -0.37 9.61
CA ALA A 50 25.75 0.77 9.11
C ALA A 50 25.39 1.74 10.25
N PRO A 51 25.36 3.06 9.99
CA PRO A 51 24.84 4.02 10.96
C PRO A 51 23.34 3.80 11.18
N LYS A 52 22.84 4.19 12.36
CA LYS A 52 21.41 4.10 12.70
C LYS A 52 20.59 4.84 11.66
N GLN A 53 19.63 4.16 11.05
CA GLN A 53 18.72 4.72 10.05
C GLN A 53 17.38 5.06 10.69
N ASN A 54 16.69 6.05 10.13
CA ASN A 54 15.30 6.33 10.47
C ASN A 54 14.40 5.31 9.78
N VAL A 55 13.38 4.81 10.49
CA VAL A 55 12.38 3.88 9.96
C VAL A 55 11.05 4.62 9.90
N PHE A 56 10.41 4.60 8.73
CA PHE A 56 9.14 5.26 8.47
C PHE A 56 8.07 4.23 8.12
N TYR A 57 7.10 4.05 9.01
CA TYR A 57 5.96 3.14 8.79
C TYR A 57 4.82 3.81 8.02
N LYS A 58 4.85 5.14 7.92
CA LYS A 58 3.89 5.96 7.16
C LYS A 58 4.66 6.93 6.27
N SER A 59 4.14 7.17 5.08
CA SER A 59 4.68 8.16 4.16
C SER A 59 3.58 8.73 3.27
N THR A 60 3.84 9.86 2.63
CA THR A 60 2.92 10.48 1.68
C THR A 60 3.66 11.08 0.49
N TRP A 61 3.03 11.05 -0.68
CA TRP A 61 3.51 11.73 -1.87
C TRP A 61 2.91 13.14 -1.95
N LEU A 62 3.77 14.13 -2.18
CA LEU A 62 3.39 15.49 -2.53
C LEU A 62 3.51 15.63 -4.04
N ARG A 63 2.47 16.17 -4.66
CA ARG A 63 2.30 16.17 -6.11
C ARG A 63 2.20 17.59 -6.67
N ALA A 64 2.66 17.76 -7.90
CA ALA A 64 2.46 19.01 -8.64
C ALA A 64 0.97 19.20 -8.96
N ASP A 65 0.48 20.43 -8.81
CA ASP A 65 -0.89 20.83 -9.09
C ASP A 65 -1.08 21.33 -10.54
N GLN A 66 0.00 21.80 -11.16
CA GLN A 66 0.02 22.30 -12.54
C GLN A 66 1.21 21.76 -13.35
N SER A 67 1.17 21.99 -14.67
CA SER A 67 2.29 21.73 -15.56
C SER A 67 3.34 22.84 -15.47
N GLY A 68 4.61 22.51 -15.72
CA GLY A 68 5.65 23.52 -15.85
C GLY A 68 7.05 22.99 -15.57
N VAL A 69 8.00 23.93 -15.47
CA VAL A 69 9.36 23.67 -15.01
C VAL A 69 9.34 23.53 -13.50
N PHE A 70 9.62 22.33 -12.99
CA PHE A 70 9.77 22.06 -11.57
C PHE A 70 11.22 22.28 -11.13
N LEU A 71 11.39 23.08 -10.07
CA LEU A 71 12.67 23.32 -9.41
C LEU A 71 12.54 22.99 -7.92
N THR A 72 13.36 22.07 -7.44
CA THR A 72 13.40 21.71 -6.01
C THR A 72 14.26 22.68 -5.21
N GLU A 73 13.77 23.06 -4.03
CA GLU A 73 14.53 23.80 -3.00
C GLU A 73 14.94 22.88 -1.84
N ALA A 74 14.20 21.80 -1.64
CA ALA A 74 14.46 20.80 -0.61
C ALA A 74 15.44 19.71 -1.04
N LYS A 75 16.06 19.05 -0.06
CA LYS A 75 17.07 18.01 -0.25
C LYS A 75 16.63 16.65 0.32
N LEU A 76 17.16 15.55 -0.24
CA LEU A 76 17.00 14.23 0.35
C LEU A 76 17.52 14.21 1.79
N GLY A 77 16.76 13.57 2.68
CA GLY A 77 17.05 13.50 4.11
C GLY A 77 16.71 14.77 4.90
N GLN A 78 16.21 15.84 4.26
CA GLN A 78 15.81 17.05 4.97
C GLN A 78 14.57 16.82 5.84
N ILE A 79 14.60 17.33 7.07
CA ILE A 79 13.43 17.40 7.96
C ILE A 79 12.60 18.62 7.56
N VAL A 80 11.30 18.42 7.40
CA VAL A 80 10.34 19.45 6.96
C VAL A 80 9.14 19.49 7.91
N LYS A 81 8.54 20.67 8.02
CA LYS A 81 7.30 20.91 8.76
C LYS A 81 6.15 21.20 7.80
N LYS A 82 4.93 20.97 8.26
CA LYS A 82 3.72 21.36 7.55
C LYS A 82 3.74 22.86 7.24
N GLY A 83 3.56 23.19 5.97
CA GLY A 83 3.58 24.56 5.45
C GLY A 83 4.89 24.95 4.75
N ASP A 84 5.99 24.22 5.01
CA ASP A 84 7.30 24.48 4.40
C ASP A 84 7.21 24.41 2.87
N ILE A 85 7.85 25.36 2.18
CA ILE A 85 7.98 25.36 0.73
C ILE A 85 9.10 24.40 0.36
N LEU A 86 8.81 23.46 -0.53
CA LEU A 86 9.76 22.43 -0.94
C LEU A 86 10.34 22.71 -2.33
N GLY A 87 9.56 23.35 -3.19
CA GLY A 87 9.96 23.70 -4.55
C GLY A 87 8.83 24.43 -5.28
N THR A 88 9.11 24.81 -6.53
CA THR A 88 8.24 25.64 -7.35
C THR A 88 8.03 24.99 -8.72
N VAL A 89 6.81 25.10 -9.25
CA VAL A 89 6.47 24.73 -10.63
C VAL A 89 6.07 25.99 -11.39
N THR A 90 6.81 26.34 -12.43
CA THR A 90 6.58 27.56 -13.23
C THR A 90 6.22 27.20 -14.66
N ASP A 91 5.07 27.69 -15.13
CA ASP A 91 4.70 27.62 -16.54
C ASP A 91 5.57 28.61 -17.35
N PRO A 92 6.42 28.12 -18.27
CA PRO A 92 7.34 28.97 -19.02
C PRO A 92 6.64 29.88 -20.05
N ILE A 93 5.37 29.62 -20.38
CA ILE A 93 4.60 30.43 -21.33
C ILE A 93 3.88 31.55 -20.59
N THR A 94 3.18 31.23 -19.50
CA THR A 94 2.35 32.20 -18.78
C THR A 94 3.07 32.90 -17.64
N ASN A 95 4.29 32.45 -17.28
CA ASN A 95 5.05 32.89 -16.10
C ASN A 95 4.29 32.73 -14.78
N ARG A 96 3.25 31.89 -14.74
CA ARG A 96 2.54 31.56 -13.50
C ARG A 96 3.34 30.51 -12.73
N SER A 97 3.55 30.76 -11.45
CA SER A 97 4.24 29.84 -10.55
C SER A 97 3.31 29.34 -9.44
N SER A 98 3.45 28.07 -9.11
CA SER A 98 2.83 27.44 -7.94
C SER A 98 3.94 26.85 -7.06
N VAL A 99 3.69 26.80 -5.76
CA VAL A 99 4.63 26.24 -4.78
C VAL A 99 4.12 24.91 -4.28
N ILE A 100 5.02 23.92 -4.19
CA ILE A 100 4.73 22.66 -3.54
C ILE A 100 5.09 22.80 -2.06
N ARG A 101 4.08 22.68 -1.19
CA ARG A 101 4.24 22.77 0.26
C ARG A 101 4.10 21.41 0.92
N SER A 102 4.81 21.20 2.02
CA SER A 102 4.55 20.03 2.86
C SER A 102 3.19 20.16 3.55
N ASN A 103 2.38 19.11 3.49
CA ASN A 103 1.12 19.02 4.24
C ASN A 103 1.27 18.28 5.59
N VAL A 104 2.48 17.80 5.90
CA VAL A 104 2.81 17.01 7.08
C VAL A 104 4.18 17.42 7.65
N ASP A 105 4.44 17.04 8.90
CA ASP A 105 5.79 17.04 9.46
C ASP A 105 6.47 15.71 9.12
N GLY A 106 7.74 15.74 8.71
CA GLY A 106 8.43 14.52 8.30
C GLY A 106 9.84 14.72 7.76
N GLN A 107 10.34 13.69 7.08
CA GLN A 107 11.64 13.71 6.41
C GLN A 107 11.46 13.38 4.92
N ILE A 108 12.14 14.10 4.04
CA ILE A 108 12.14 13.78 2.61
C ILE A 108 12.96 12.50 2.39
N ILE A 109 12.28 11.44 1.95
CA ILE A 109 12.88 10.12 1.67
C ILE A 109 13.03 9.86 0.18
N GLY A 110 12.31 10.61 -0.66
CA GLY A 110 12.42 10.59 -2.10
C GLY A 110 12.05 11.96 -2.67
N LEU A 111 12.66 12.35 -3.78
CA LEU A 111 12.29 13.57 -4.50
C LEU A 111 12.61 13.44 -5.99
N ALA A 112 11.87 14.17 -6.80
CA ALA A 112 12.15 14.32 -8.21
C ALA A 112 13.28 15.35 -8.44
N LEU A 113 14.12 15.10 -9.45
CA LEU A 113 15.09 16.09 -9.90
C LEU A 113 14.40 17.21 -10.69
N ASN A 114 15.10 18.33 -10.87
CA ASN A 114 14.62 19.47 -11.67
C ASN A 114 14.28 19.02 -13.10
N GLN A 115 13.03 19.20 -13.52
CA GLN A 115 12.52 18.70 -14.80
C GLN A 115 11.18 19.35 -15.18
N MET A 116 10.67 19.04 -16.38
CA MET A 116 9.31 19.37 -16.76
C MET A 116 8.32 18.39 -16.11
N VAL A 117 7.24 18.91 -15.53
CA VAL A 117 6.22 18.11 -14.85
C VAL A 117 4.81 18.42 -15.35
N MET A 118 3.89 17.52 -15.02
CA MET A 118 2.45 17.62 -15.31
C MET A 118 1.63 17.56 -14.01
N PRO A 119 0.35 17.98 -14.01
CA PRO A 119 -0.53 17.82 -12.86
C PRO A 119 -0.55 16.37 -12.38
N GLY A 120 -0.45 16.18 -11.07
CA GLY A 120 -0.37 14.88 -10.43
C GLY A 120 1.02 14.26 -10.40
N PHE A 121 2.04 14.87 -11.00
CA PHE A 121 3.42 14.36 -10.95
C PHE A 121 3.93 14.27 -9.50
N ALA A 122 4.59 13.16 -9.16
CA ALA A 122 5.09 12.88 -7.83
C ALA A 122 6.42 13.60 -7.56
N ALA A 123 6.36 14.75 -6.86
CA ALA A 123 7.52 15.62 -6.66
C ALA A 123 8.34 15.25 -5.43
N TYR A 124 7.68 14.91 -4.32
CA TYR A 124 8.34 14.54 -3.06
C TYR A 124 7.67 13.36 -2.39
N HIS A 125 8.45 12.48 -1.79
CA HIS A 125 8.02 11.43 -0.89
C HIS A 125 8.49 11.77 0.52
N VAL A 126 7.53 11.96 1.43
CA VAL A 126 7.80 12.37 2.81
C VAL A 126 7.51 11.21 3.74
N GLY A 127 8.52 10.74 4.46
CA GLY A 127 8.40 9.80 5.57
C GLY A 127 7.88 10.50 6.82
N ILE A 128 6.89 9.89 7.47
CA ILE A 128 6.21 10.44 8.66
C ILE A 128 6.55 9.53 9.84
N ALA A 129 7.07 10.13 10.92
CA ALA A 129 7.32 9.40 12.15
C ALA A 129 6.00 8.83 12.69
N ALA A 130 5.98 7.52 12.90
CA ALA A 130 4.82 6.81 13.41
C ALA A 130 5.28 5.63 14.27
N ASP A 131 4.46 5.29 15.26
CA ASP A 131 4.68 4.09 16.07
C ASP A 131 4.34 2.83 15.26
N GLU A 132 5.26 1.88 15.21
CA GLU A 132 5.12 0.63 14.46
C GLU A 132 3.87 -0.15 14.87
N LYS A 133 3.63 -0.31 16.17
CA LYS A 133 2.52 -1.12 16.69
C LYS A 133 1.21 -0.48 16.33
N LYS A 134 1.12 0.84 16.43
CA LYS A 134 -0.07 1.58 16.01
C LYS A 134 -0.34 1.41 14.51
N VAL A 135 0.68 1.56 13.66
CA VAL A 135 0.52 1.40 12.20
C VAL A 135 0.14 -0.04 11.84
N ALA A 136 0.70 -1.03 12.54
CA ALA A 136 0.32 -2.43 12.36
C ALA A 136 -1.13 -2.68 12.76
N ALA A 137 -1.57 -2.14 13.90
CA ALA A 137 -2.95 -2.24 14.36
C ALA A 137 -3.94 -1.58 13.38
N ASP A 138 -3.64 -0.37 12.89
CA ASP A 138 -4.45 0.34 11.90
C ASP A 138 -4.56 -0.49 10.60
N LYS A 139 -3.46 -1.08 10.12
CA LYS A 139 -3.47 -1.95 8.93
C LYS A 139 -4.32 -3.21 9.12
N VAL A 140 -4.26 -3.84 10.30
CA VAL A 140 -5.08 -5.01 10.63
C VAL A 140 -6.56 -4.62 10.66
N ALA A 141 -6.90 -3.48 11.26
CA ALA A 141 -8.27 -2.98 11.25
C ALA A 141 -8.77 -2.73 9.81
N ASP A 142 -7.96 -2.06 8.98
CA ASP A 142 -8.29 -1.79 7.58
C ASP A 142 -8.48 -3.08 6.77
N SER A 143 -7.63 -4.11 6.99
CA SER A 143 -7.77 -5.38 6.28
C SER A 143 -9.02 -6.16 6.70
N ILE A 144 -9.36 -6.17 8.00
CA ILE A 144 -10.58 -6.81 8.49
C ILE A 144 -11.82 -6.13 7.90
N VAL A 145 -11.82 -4.80 7.84
CA VAL A 145 -12.90 -4.04 7.21
C VAL A 145 -12.99 -4.34 5.71
N ALA A 146 -11.86 -4.39 5.01
CA ALA A 146 -11.82 -4.72 3.59
C ALA A 146 -12.38 -6.13 3.31
N GLU A 147 -11.96 -7.12 4.10
CA GLU A 147 -12.44 -8.51 4.00
C GLU A 147 -13.95 -8.60 4.27
N ALA A 148 -14.44 -7.93 5.32
CA ALA A 148 -15.87 -7.90 5.63
C ALA A 148 -16.71 -7.21 4.54
N LEU A 149 -16.12 -6.23 3.83
CA LEU A 149 -16.78 -5.50 2.76
C LEU A 149 -16.70 -6.19 1.39
N GLU A 150 -15.81 -7.16 1.16
CA GLU A 150 -15.73 -7.88 -0.11
C GLU A 150 -17.08 -8.46 -0.58
N PRO A 151 -17.83 -9.24 0.23
CA PRO A 151 -19.11 -9.79 -0.22
C PRO A 151 -20.14 -8.69 -0.50
N VAL A 152 -20.10 -7.59 0.27
CA VAL A 152 -20.97 -6.43 0.03
C VAL A 152 -20.60 -5.75 -1.28
N ALA A 153 -19.30 -5.53 -1.53
CA ALA A 153 -18.80 -4.92 -2.74
C ALA A 153 -19.15 -5.74 -3.99
N GLU A 154 -19.07 -7.08 -3.91
CA GLU A 154 -19.43 -7.96 -5.02
C GLU A 154 -20.95 -7.92 -5.31
N ASN A 155 -21.78 -7.99 -4.26
CA ASN A 155 -23.23 -7.81 -4.39
C ASN A 155 -23.57 -6.44 -5.01
N MET A 156 -22.89 -5.36 -4.58
CA MET A 156 -23.12 -4.02 -5.12
C MET A 156 -22.69 -3.91 -6.60
N LYS A 157 -21.62 -4.59 -7.02
CA LYS A 157 -21.22 -4.67 -8.43
C LYS A 157 -22.29 -5.37 -9.26
N GLU A 158 -22.87 -6.46 -8.75
CA GLU A 158 -23.93 -7.19 -9.43
C GLU A 158 -25.18 -6.33 -9.60
N VAL A 159 -25.65 -5.69 -8.52
CA VAL A 159 -26.78 -4.73 -8.56
C VAL A 159 -26.53 -3.60 -9.57
N ALA A 160 -25.32 -3.03 -9.57
CA ALA A 160 -24.96 -1.97 -10.52
C ALA A 160 -25.00 -2.47 -11.96
N ARG A 161 -24.51 -3.69 -12.20
CA ARG A 161 -24.44 -4.32 -13.52
C ARG A 161 -25.84 -4.62 -14.07
N GLU A 162 -26.73 -5.20 -13.26
CA GLU A 162 -28.11 -5.48 -13.66
C GLU A 162 -28.88 -4.19 -13.99
N ALA A 163 -28.74 -3.17 -13.13
CA ALA A 163 -29.37 -1.87 -13.35
C ALA A 163 -28.85 -1.18 -14.61
N ALA A 164 -27.53 -1.22 -14.86
CA ALA A 164 -26.92 -0.67 -16.06
C ALA A 164 -27.40 -1.40 -17.33
N GLN A 165 -27.43 -2.74 -17.30
CA GLN A 165 -27.91 -3.54 -18.44
C GLN A 165 -29.39 -3.29 -18.73
N THR A 166 -30.22 -3.16 -17.70
CA THR A 166 -31.65 -2.88 -17.85
C THR A 166 -31.87 -1.49 -18.44
N ALA A 167 -31.15 -0.48 -17.95
CA ALA A 167 -31.22 0.88 -18.51
C ALA A 167 -30.74 0.92 -19.97
N ALA A 168 -29.66 0.21 -20.30
CA ALA A 168 -29.10 0.15 -21.65
C ALA A 168 -30.05 -0.46 -22.69
N LYS A 169 -30.99 -1.35 -22.29
CA LYS A 169 -32.04 -1.87 -23.18
C LYS A 169 -33.06 -0.80 -23.61
N THR A 170 -33.17 0.30 -22.88
CA THR A 170 -34.19 1.34 -23.10
C THR A 170 -33.61 2.70 -23.48
N SER A 171 -32.30 2.91 -23.32
CA SER A 171 -31.64 4.18 -23.58
C SER A 171 -30.17 3.97 -23.95
N ASN A 172 -29.74 4.54 -25.08
CA ASN A 172 -28.33 4.58 -25.51
C ASN A 172 -27.53 5.74 -24.89
N ASP A 173 -28.17 6.60 -24.06
CA ASP A 173 -27.52 7.70 -23.37
C ASP A 173 -26.69 7.19 -22.15
N PRO A 174 -25.36 7.31 -22.18
CA PRO A 174 -24.49 6.83 -21.09
C PRO A 174 -24.78 7.49 -19.74
N ALA A 175 -25.24 8.75 -19.73
CA ALA A 175 -25.54 9.47 -18.50
C ALA A 175 -26.75 8.85 -17.78
N LYS A 176 -27.78 8.43 -18.51
CA LYS A 176 -28.97 7.77 -17.96
C LYS A 176 -28.66 6.38 -17.42
N VAL A 177 -27.81 5.62 -18.13
CA VAL A 177 -27.35 4.30 -17.69
C VAL A 177 -26.54 4.40 -16.39
N SER A 178 -25.61 5.36 -16.31
CA SER A 178 -24.83 5.60 -15.10
C SER A 178 -25.69 6.06 -13.93
N ALA A 179 -26.67 6.94 -14.17
CA ALA A 179 -27.59 7.41 -13.13
C ALA A 179 -28.45 6.27 -12.54
N ALA A 180 -28.95 5.36 -13.40
CA ALA A 180 -29.73 4.19 -12.95
C ALA A 180 -28.88 3.24 -12.10
N ALA A 181 -27.65 2.92 -12.52
CA ALA A 181 -26.73 2.09 -11.77
C ALA A 181 -26.36 2.70 -10.41
N ARG A 182 -26.08 4.01 -10.36
CA ARG A 182 -25.79 4.73 -9.11
C ARG A 182 -26.99 4.68 -8.15
N LYS A 183 -28.20 4.91 -8.65
CA LYS A 183 -29.42 4.85 -7.84
C LYS A 183 -29.63 3.45 -7.24
N ALA A 184 -29.48 2.41 -8.05
CA ALA A 184 -29.64 1.03 -7.60
C ALA A 184 -28.64 0.65 -6.49
N VAL A 185 -27.36 1.05 -6.63
CA VAL A 185 -26.35 0.84 -5.58
C VAL A 185 -26.68 1.62 -4.31
N GLN A 186 -27.13 2.86 -4.42
CA GLN A 186 -27.54 3.66 -3.26
C GLN A 186 -28.73 3.04 -2.52
N ASP A 187 -29.74 2.57 -3.25
CA ASP A 187 -30.91 1.92 -2.67
C ASP A 187 -30.53 0.60 -1.98
N ALA A 188 -29.68 -0.22 -2.62
CA ALA A 188 -29.16 -1.46 -2.04
C ALA A 188 -28.30 -1.21 -0.79
N THR A 189 -27.47 -0.16 -0.80
CA THR A 189 -26.66 0.24 0.37
C THR A 189 -27.54 0.69 1.54
N ARG A 190 -28.62 1.44 1.25
CA ARG A 190 -29.57 1.91 2.27
C ARG A 190 -30.36 0.77 2.91
N ASN A 191 -30.66 -0.28 2.15
CA ASN A 191 -31.32 -1.47 2.67
C ASN A 191 -30.36 -2.32 3.52
N ALA A 192 -29.08 -2.38 3.14
CA ALA A 192 -28.06 -3.08 3.91
C ALA A 192 -27.78 -2.42 5.27
N SER A 193 -27.78 -1.09 5.35
CA SER A 193 -27.60 -0.38 6.63
C SER A 193 -28.78 -0.53 7.58
N GLN A 194 -30.00 -0.76 7.08
CA GLN A 194 -31.20 -1.01 7.90
C GLN A 194 -31.24 -2.40 8.55
N LEU A 195 -30.45 -3.37 8.04
CA LEU A 195 -30.33 -4.71 8.61
C LEU A 195 -29.34 -4.79 9.78
N VAL A 196 -28.43 -3.82 9.92
CA VAL A 196 -27.42 -3.77 11.00
C VAL A 196 -28.00 -3.23 12.32
N ASP A 197 -29.14 -2.52 12.28
CA ASP A 197 -29.80 -1.92 13.44
C ASP A 197 -30.77 -2.85 14.20
N GLN A 198 -30.91 -4.12 13.80
CA GLN A 198 -31.74 -5.08 14.54
C GLN A 198 -30.88 -5.92 15.50
N PRO A 199 -31.10 -5.84 16.83
CA PRO A 199 -30.45 -6.76 17.75
C PRO A 199 -30.87 -8.19 17.40
N LYS A 200 -29.90 -9.10 17.27
CA LYS A 200 -30.14 -10.52 17.02
C LYS A 200 -31.19 -11.03 18.02
N SER A 201 -32.37 -11.39 17.53
CA SER A 201 -33.41 -11.99 18.36
C SER A 201 -32.96 -13.37 18.81
N ASP A 202 -33.01 -13.62 20.11
CA ASP A 202 -32.92 -14.93 20.76
C ASP A 202 -33.83 -15.96 20.07
N LYS A 203 -33.30 -16.72 19.12
CA LYS A 203 -33.87 -17.96 18.60
C LYS A 203 -32.78 -18.92 18.18
N ASP A 204 -31.96 -19.33 19.15
CA ASP A 204 -31.21 -20.59 19.12
C ASP A 204 -30.93 -21.00 20.59
N LYS A 205 -32.02 -21.29 21.31
CA LYS A 205 -31.99 -22.05 22.57
C LYS A 205 -32.90 -23.26 22.38
N ASP A 206 -32.51 -24.17 21.50
CA ASP A 206 -32.89 -25.58 21.67
C ASP A 206 -31.96 -26.51 20.90
N SER A 207 -30.86 -26.91 21.53
CA SER A 207 -30.28 -28.25 21.37
C SER A 207 -29.28 -28.45 22.51
N SER A 208 -29.60 -29.44 23.36
CA SER A 208 -28.80 -29.86 24.50
C SER A 208 -27.52 -30.59 24.05
N PRO A 209 -26.50 -30.71 24.92
CA PRO A 209 -25.10 -30.84 24.53
C PRO A 209 -24.68 -32.29 24.30
N ASN A 210 -23.88 -32.52 23.26
CA ASN A 210 -23.10 -33.75 23.16
C ASN A 210 -21.64 -33.44 23.52
N GLU A 211 -21.20 -34.04 24.63
CA GLU A 211 -19.80 -34.30 24.93
C GLU A 211 -19.10 -34.94 23.73
N ILE A 212 -17.94 -34.41 23.35
CA ILE A 212 -16.67 -35.15 23.21
C ILE A 212 -15.60 -34.05 23.21
N ASP A 213 -15.13 -33.73 24.41
CA ASP A 213 -13.77 -33.27 24.60
C ASP A 213 -12.96 -34.54 24.88
N LYS A 214 -12.00 -34.88 24.02
CA LYS A 214 -10.79 -35.61 24.41
C LYS A 214 -9.77 -35.74 23.26
N VAL A 215 -8.61 -35.15 23.54
CA VAL A 215 -7.26 -35.56 23.13
C VAL A 215 -6.80 -35.18 21.73
N ILE A 216 -6.04 -34.08 21.64
CA ILE A 216 -4.78 -34.03 20.85
C ILE A 216 -3.74 -33.22 21.65
N ASP A 217 -2.65 -33.88 22.05
CA ASP A 217 -1.46 -33.32 22.68
C ASP A 217 -0.71 -32.33 21.76
N PRO A 218 -0.09 -31.26 22.28
CA PRO A 218 0.65 -30.28 21.46
C PRO A 218 2.11 -30.68 21.12
N GLU A 219 2.53 -31.93 21.29
CA GLU A 219 3.90 -32.38 20.97
C GLU A 219 3.93 -33.38 19.79
N SER A 220 3.67 -32.93 18.56
CA SER A 220 4.01 -33.74 17.37
C SER A 220 4.18 -32.94 16.07
N ILE A 221 5.06 -31.93 16.04
CA ILE A 221 5.64 -31.46 14.77
C ILE A 221 7.14 -31.28 14.94
N SER A 222 7.85 -32.41 14.93
CA SER A 222 9.29 -32.50 14.71
C SER A 222 9.51 -33.21 13.37
N SER A 223 10.14 -32.52 12.40
CA SER A 223 11.10 -33.01 11.40
C SER A 223 11.03 -32.19 10.10
N PRO A 224 12.15 -31.69 9.55
CA PRO A 224 12.20 -31.10 8.21
C PRO A 224 11.97 -32.18 7.14
N ARG A 225 11.22 -31.87 6.09
CA ARG A 225 11.10 -32.76 4.92
C ARG A 225 12.43 -32.80 4.16
N PRO A 226 12.85 -33.95 3.61
CA PRO A 226 14.04 -34.03 2.76
C PRO A 226 13.82 -33.28 1.45
N ASN A 227 14.90 -32.70 0.91
CA ASN A 227 14.94 -32.09 -0.42
C ASN A 227 14.49 -33.09 -1.49
N ASP A 228 13.45 -32.75 -2.25
CA ASP A 228 13.22 -33.40 -3.54
C ASP A 228 14.23 -32.87 -4.55
N GLU A 229 14.95 -33.81 -5.13
CA GLU A 229 16.04 -33.64 -6.08
C GLU A 229 15.53 -32.99 -7.37
N LEU A 230 16.40 -32.13 -7.93
CA LEU A 230 16.25 -31.55 -9.26
C LEU A 230 16.35 -32.66 -10.30
N GLU A 231 15.25 -32.98 -10.99
CA GLU A 231 15.31 -33.72 -12.24
C GLU A 231 15.87 -32.83 -13.34
N GLU A 232 17.05 -33.21 -13.82
CA GLU A 232 17.66 -32.75 -15.07
C GLU A 232 16.76 -33.15 -16.26
N HIS A 233 16.35 -32.18 -17.07
CA HIS A 233 15.81 -32.45 -18.41
C HIS A 233 16.96 -32.48 -19.43
N PRO A 234 17.06 -33.52 -20.29
CA PRO A 234 18.08 -33.59 -21.33
C PRO A 234 17.64 -32.88 -22.63
N GLU A 235 18.67 -32.32 -23.29
CA GLU A 235 18.82 -31.77 -24.66
C GLU A 235 18.11 -30.45 -25.04
#